data_AF-F2BAL6-F1
#
_entry.id   AF-F2BAL6-F1
#
_cell.length_a   1.000
_cell.length_b   1.000
_cell.length_c   1.000
_cell.angle_alpha   90.00
_cell.angle_beta   90.00
_cell.angle_gamma   90.00
#
_symmetry.space_group_name_H-M   'P 1'
#
loop_
_entity.id
_entity.type
_entity.pdbx_description
1 polymer ?
#
loop_
_entity_poly.entity_id
_entity_poly.type
_entity_poly.pdbx_seq_one_letter_code
_entity_poly.pdbx_strand_id
1 'polypeptide(L)' 'MKKAGLIGSSIKNVKIINTGKIEKPFVINGIKVTKGAMIAINAAGGSVEV' A
#
# COMPACT_ATOMS: atom_id res chain seq x y z
N MET A 1 0.35 4.85 8.10
CA MET A 1 -0.53 3.81 8.67
C MET A 1 -0.57 3.77 10.20
N LYS A 2 0.51 4.11 10.94
CA LYS A 2 0.45 4.25 12.42
C LYS A 2 -0.54 5.33 12.90
N LYS A 3 -0.57 6.49 12.24
CA LYS A 3 -1.57 7.56 12.52
C LYS A 3 -3.01 7.19 12.19
N ALA A 4 -3.23 6.20 11.32
CA ALA A 4 -4.56 5.73 10.93
C ALA A 4 -5.04 4.54 11.79
N GLY A 5 -4.28 4.14 12.83
CA GLY A 5 -4.61 3.00 13.69
C GLY A 5 -4.48 1.62 13.04
N LEU A 6 -4.09 1.53 11.75
CA LEU A 6 -4.06 0.27 10.99
C LEU A 6 -2.88 -0.65 11.34
N ILE A 7 -1.82 -0.10 11.94
CA ILE A 7 -0.64 -0.86 12.41
C ILE A 7 -0.20 -0.35 13.77
N GLY A 8 0.09 -1.28 14.67
CA GLY A 8 0.67 -0.97 15.98
C GLY A 8 2.08 -0.37 15.87
N SER A 9 2.44 0.47 16.82
CA SER A 9 3.74 1.16 16.84
C SER A 9 4.95 0.23 16.86
N SER A 10 4.77 -1.04 17.25
CA SER A 10 5.84 -2.05 17.30
C SER A 10 6.08 -2.80 15.97
N ILE A 11 5.26 -2.57 14.94
CA ILE A 11 5.40 -3.27 13.65
C ILE A 11 6.62 -2.71 12.90
N LYS A 12 7.56 -3.60 12.56
CA LYS A 12 8.81 -3.29 11.82
C LYS A 12 8.71 -3.54 10.31
N ASN A 13 7.81 -4.43 9.88
CA ASN A 13 7.63 -4.80 8.48
C ASN A 13 6.16 -4.72 8.11
N VAL A 14 5.86 -4.09 6.97
CA VAL A 14 4.50 -3.98 6.42
C VAL A 14 4.56 -4.38 4.96
N LYS A 15 3.55 -5.12 4.51
CA LYS A 15 3.40 -5.52 3.10
C LYS A 15 2.00 -5.18 2.61
N ILE A 16 1.90 -4.60 1.42
CA ILE A 16 0.62 -4.26 0.80
C ILE A 16 0.14 -5.43 -0.05
N ILE A 17 -1.09 -5.84 0.19
CA ILE A 17 -1.76 -6.97 -0.45
C ILE A 17 -2.98 -6.42 -1.19
N ASN A 18 -3.27 -6.96 -2.38
CA ASN A 18 -4.46 -6.56 -3.11
C ASN A 18 -5.70 -6.98 -2.33
N THR A 19 -6.40 -6.02 -1.72
CA THR A 19 -7.61 -6.27 -0.95
C THR A 19 -8.66 -5.28 -1.41
N GLY A 20 -9.69 -5.79 -2.09
CA GLY A 20 -10.78 -4.98 -2.64
C GLY A 20 -10.42 -4.16 -3.87
N LYS A 21 -11.15 -3.06 -4.06
CA LYS A 21 -11.01 -2.13 -5.18
C LYS A 21 -10.34 -0.85 -4.70
N ILE A 22 -9.37 -0.34 -5.45
CA ILE A 22 -8.70 0.93 -5.16
C ILE A 22 -9.41 2.01 -5.96
N GLU A 23 -10.21 2.85 -5.29
CA GLU A 23 -11.00 3.91 -5.94
C GLU A 23 -10.26 5.26 -5.97
N LYS A 24 -9.16 5.40 -5.22
CA LYS A 24 -8.39 6.65 -5.14
C LYS A 24 -6.92 6.38 -5.48
N PRO A 25 -6.27 7.27 -6.26
CA PRO A 25 -4.85 7.18 -6.48
C PRO A 25 -4.11 7.47 -5.16
N PHE A 26 -3.18 6.59 -4.79
CA PHE A 26 -2.33 6.77 -3.61
C PHE A 26 -0.86 6.71 -4.02
N VAL A 27 -0.04 7.56 -3.42
CA VAL A 27 1.42 7.48 -3.49
C VAL A 27 1.92 6.74 -2.27
N ILE A 28 2.61 5.62 -2.48
CA ILE A 28 3.12 4.77 -1.42
C ILE A 28 4.64 4.77 -1.51
N ASN A 29 5.30 5.20 -0.43
CA ASN A 29 6.77 5.28 -0.36
C ASN A 29 7.30 4.33 0.72
N GLY A 30 8.29 3.50 0.37
CA GLY A 30 9.08 2.70 1.30
C GLY A 30 8.35 1.51 1.94
N ILE A 31 7.39 0.91 1.22
CA ILE A 31 6.64 -0.26 1.70
C ILE A 31 6.72 -1.39 0.67
N LYS A 32 6.95 -2.62 1.14
CA LYS A 32 6.97 -3.80 0.26
C LYS A 32 5.57 -4.05 -0.31
N VAL A 33 5.46 -4.14 -1.63
CA VAL A 33 4.17 -4.34 -2.31
C VAL A 33 4.16 -5.73 -2.97
N THR A 34 3.03 -6.43 -2.91
CA THR A 34 2.84 -7.66 -3.68
C THR A 34 2.59 -7.36 -5.16
N LYS A 35 2.92 -8.29 -6.05
CA LYS A 35 2.72 -8.12 -7.50
C LYS A 35 1.27 -7.70 -7.85
N GLY A 36 0.28 -8.34 -7.24
CA GLY A 36 -1.13 -8.01 -7.46
C GLY A 36 -1.52 -6.61 -6.98
N ALA A 37 -0.97 -6.18 -5.84
CA ALA A 37 -1.21 -4.82 -5.35
C ALA A 37 -0.53 -3.77 -6.23
N MET A 38 0.68 -4.03 -6.72
CA MET A 38 1.39 -3.10 -7.62
C MET A 38 0.59 -2.85 -8.90
N ILE A 39 0.01 -3.90 -9.49
CA ILE A 39 -0.85 -3.79 -10.67
C ILE A 39 -2.11 -2.97 -10.34
N ALA A 40 -2.77 -3.26 -9.22
CA ALA A 40 -3.97 -2.54 -8.80
C ALA A 40 -3.70 -1.05 -8.50
N ILE A 41 -2.56 -0.73 -7.88
CA ILE A 41 -2.18 0.65 -7.56
C ILE A 41 -1.86 1.43 -8.85
N ASN A 42 -1.10 0.84 -9.78
CA ASN A 42 -0.84 1.46 -11.07
C ASN A 42 -2.12 1.63 -11.90
N ALA A 43 -3.02 0.64 -11.89
CA ALA A 43 -4.31 0.72 -12.57
C ALA A 43 -5.23 1.81 -11.96
N ALA A 44 -5.09 2.08 -10.67
CA ALA A 44 -5.78 3.18 -9.99
C ALA A 44 -5.09 4.55 -10.17
N GLY A 45 -4.01 4.63 -10.97
CA GLY A 45 -3.25 5.86 -11.18
C GLY A 45 -2.38 6.29 -10.00
N GLY A 46 -2.09 5.38 -9.07
CA GLY A 46 -1.17 5.59 -7.96
C GLY A 46 0.28 5.22 -8.31
N SER A 47 1.23 5.77 -7.57
CA SER A 47 2.66 5.48 -7.72
C SER A 47 3.20 4.73 -6.52
N VAL A 48 4.03 3.72 -6.77
CA VAL A 48 4.73 2.96 -5.74
C VAL A 48 6.21 3.27 -5.86
N GLU A 49 6.76 3.97 -4.86
CA GLU A 49 8.20 4.14 -4.69
C GLU A 49 8.68 3.10 -3.68
N VAL A 50 9.41 2.10 -4.19
CA VAL A 50 9.79 0.88 -3.47
C VAL A 50 10.99 1.14 -2.55
#